data_AF-A0AA45XLE0-F1
#
_entry.id   AF-A0AA45XLE0-F1
#
_cell.length_a   1.000
_cell.length_b   1.000
_cell.length_c   1.000
_cell.angle_alpha   90.00
_cell.angle_beta   90.00
_cell.angle_gamma   90.00
#
_symmetry.space_group_name_H-M   'P 1'
#
loop_
_entity.id
_entity.type
_entity.pdbx_description
1 polymer ?
#
loop_
_entity_poly.entity_id
_entity_poly.type
_entity_poly.pdbx_seq_one_letter_code
_entity_poly.pdbx_strand_id
1 'polypeptide(L)'
;MTSMALCLSVALQLPATPDPLTIDPNSLAALQQALQTFGAFQQPYSAPIDPYDPDAGVIDAAVEVAAGCVQDGPPVIILDDDAEQEPRRYLVLNEPWQSLPAGTLLLVSGDKATVISGLEWNPELARAEMMLTFLDLLPNDPEARGRPEACSPATDFDAPDPFMKSVMDQLSTHSPGSPVTEATLALWRVRLPDALLALWQRDGLARYHDDRLTMVNPEHYAALLDVFLADSPLSGKDSFHTYAISPFGQMFFCGERTGVELTLEPHEGCLCAPAAITVATSSIDRSRRLHDFLLTLDDPELDVLAEDGEPMFWRAREMLGPLGDGEV
;
A
#
# COMPACT_ATOMS: atom_id res chain seq x y z
N MET A 1 -27.07 4.93 -6.11
CA MET A 1 -27.96 3.78 -5.90
C MET A 1 -27.75 3.31 -4.48
N THR A 2 -28.77 3.33 -3.63
CA THR A 2 -28.68 2.87 -2.24
C THR A 2 -28.36 1.38 -2.23
N SER A 3 -27.13 1.03 -1.85
CA SER A 3 -26.75 -0.36 -1.57
C SER A 3 -27.70 -0.88 -0.49
N MET A 4 -28.49 -1.90 -0.80
CA MET A 4 -29.37 -2.51 0.20
C MET A 4 -28.49 -3.23 1.21
N ALA A 5 -28.57 -2.83 2.49
CA ALA A 5 -27.89 -3.54 3.57
C ALA A 5 -28.37 -5.00 3.61
N LEU A 6 -27.43 -5.93 3.67
CA LEU A 6 -27.73 -7.36 3.72
C LEU A 6 -28.17 -7.69 5.16
N CYS A 7 -29.47 -7.96 5.37
CA CYS A 7 -29.96 -8.39 6.68
C CYS A 7 -29.86 -9.90 6.83
N LEU A 8 -29.07 -10.35 7.80
CA LEU A 8 -28.80 -11.73 8.12
C LEU A 8 -29.75 -12.25 9.20
N SER A 9 -30.36 -13.41 8.95
CA SER A 9 -31.08 -14.20 9.96
C SER A 9 -30.09 -15.07 10.72
N VAL A 10 -29.45 -14.52 11.74
CA VAL A 10 -28.43 -15.25 12.52
C VAL A 10 -28.78 -15.28 14.00
N ALA A 11 -28.81 -16.47 14.58
CA ALA A 11 -29.01 -16.67 16.01
C ALA A 11 -27.67 -16.57 16.75
N LEU A 12 -27.55 -15.62 17.68
CA LEU A 12 -26.36 -15.50 18.53
C LEU A 12 -26.30 -16.71 19.49
N GLN A 13 -25.22 -17.50 19.41
CA GLN A 13 -24.95 -18.57 20.36
C GLN A 13 -24.00 -18.06 21.44
N LEU A 14 -24.56 -17.76 22.61
CA LEU A 14 -23.78 -17.49 23.83
C LEU A 14 -23.36 -18.82 24.47
N PRO A 15 -22.11 -18.89 24.93
CA PRO A 15 -21.88 -18.52 26.32
C PRO A 15 -21.10 -17.21 26.41
N ALA A 16 -21.38 -16.43 27.46
CA ALA A 16 -20.64 -15.21 27.76
C ALA A 16 -19.16 -15.56 28.00
N THR A 17 -18.33 -15.37 26.98
CA THR A 17 -16.88 -15.37 27.12
C THR A 17 -16.48 -14.09 27.85
N PRO A 18 -15.60 -14.15 28.87
CA PRO A 18 -15.28 -12.98 29.68
C PRO A 18 -14.52 -11.89 28.90
N ASP A 19 -13.93 -12.22 27.75
CA ASP A 19 -13.13 -11.29 26.95
C ASP A 19 -13.24 -11.60 25.44
N PRO A 20 -14.22 -10.99 24.75
CA PRO A 20 -14.40 -11.17 23.31
C PRO A 20 -13.30 -10.45 22.51
N LEU A 21 -12.91 -10.99 21.35
CA LEU A 21 -12.11 -10.25 20.38
C LEU A 21 -12.88 -9.00 19.94
N THR A 22 -12.25 -7.84 20.12
CA THR A 22 -12.84 -6.54 19.79
C THR A 22 -11.90 -5.70 18.94
N ILE A 23 -12.47 -4.96 18.01
CA ILE A 23 -11.79 -3.88 17.31
C ILE A 23 -11.80 -2.66 18.22
N ASP A 24 -10.67 -1.95 18.33
CA ASP A 24 -10.60 -0.75 19.15
C ASP A 24 -11.54 0.36 18.61
N PRO A 25 -11.96 1.31 19.47
CA PRO A 25 -12.94 2.31 19.07
C PRO A 25 -12.52 3.20 17.90
N ASN A 26 -11.22 3.47 17.72
CA ASN A 26 -10.74 4.33 16.63
C ASN A 26 -10.81 3.58 15.31
N SER A 27 -10.33 2.33 15.28
CA SER A 27 -10.40 1.48 14.09
C SER A 27 -11.85 1.16 13.71
N LEU A 28 -12.74 0.97 14.70
CA LEU A 28 -14.18 0.82 14.44
C LEU A 28 -14.77 2.08 13.79
N ALA A 29 -14.41 3.27 14.29
CA ALA A 29 -14.86 4.54 13.72
C ALA A 29 -14.31 4.74 12.29
N ALA A 30 -13.05 4.40 12.03
CA ALA A 30 -12.45 4.45 10.70
C ALA A 30 -13.14 3.49 9.72
N LEU A 31 -13.46 2.28 10.16
CA LEU A 31 -14.21 1.29 9.38
C LEU A 31 -15.63 1.77 9.04
N GLN A 32 -16.33 2.36 10.02
CA GLN A 32 -17.64 2.97 9.81
C GLN A 32 -17.56 4.14 8.82
N GLN A 33 -16.56 5.01 8.95
CA GLN A 33 -16.35 6.14 8.06
C GLN A 33 -16.01 5.69 6.63
N ALA A 34 -15.20 4.64 6.49
CA ALA A 34 -14.88 4.04 5.20
C ALA A 34 -16.14 3.52 4.52
N LEU A 35 -16.98 2.76 5.22
CA LEU A 35 -18.27 2.29 4.70
C LEU A 35 -19.22 3.43 4.30
N GLN A 36 -19.29 4.49 5.10
CA GLN A 36 -20.09 5.67 4.77
C GLN A 36 -19.59 6.38 3.51
N THR A 37 -18.26 6.41 3.33
CA THR A 37 -17.63 7.12 2.20
C THR A 37 -17.70 6.29 0.91
N PHE A 38 -17.36 5.01 0.99
CA PHE A 38 -17.12 4.15 -0.17
C PHE A 38 -18.26 3.17 -0.46
N GLY A 39 -19.19 2.95 0.48
CA GLY A 39 -20.12 1.85 0.42
C GLY A 39 -19.43 0.52 0.78
N ALA A 40 -19.89 -0.60 0.21
CA ALA A 40 -19.18 -1.86 0.34
C ALA A 40 -17.85 -1.78 -0.44
N PHE A 41 -16.77 -2.31 0.12
CA PHE A 41 -15.43 -2.26 -0.46
C PHE A 41 -14.65 -3.52 -0.12
N GLN A 42 -13.56 -3.78 -0.85
CA GLN A 42 -12.68 -4.92 -0.63
C GLN A 42 -11.28 -4.42 -0.26
N GLN A 43 -10.60 -5.09 0.66
CA GLN A 43 -9.21 -4.80 1.04
C GLN A 43 -8.35 -6.06 0.95
N PRO A 44 -7.18 -5.99 0.27
CA PRO A 44 -6.23 -7.08 0.28
C PRO A 44 -5.51 -7.16 1.64
N TYR A 45 -5.15 -8.38 2.04
CA TYR A 45 -4.28 -8.64 3.19
C TYR A 45 -3.52 -9.96 2.97
N SER A 46 -2.45 -10.18 3.75
CA SER A 46 -1.69 -11.44 3.71
C SER A 46 -2.29 -12.45 4.67
N ALA A 47 -2.96 -13.49 4.15
CA ALA A 47 -3.54 -14.56 4.96
C ALA A 47 -2.51 -15.65 5.25
N PRO A 48 -2.54 -16.31 6.42
CA PRO A 48 -1.64 -17.43 6.69
C PRO A 48 -1.98 -18.62 5.79
N ILE A 49 -0.95 -19.31 5.27
CA ILE A 49 -1.11 -20.57 4.51
C ILE A 49 -1.72 -21.65 5.39
N ASP A 50 -1.27 -21.74 6.64
CA ASP A 50 -1.82 -22.64 7.65
C ASP A 50 -2.01 -21.85 8.96
N PRO A 51 -3.25 -21.68 9.46
CA PRO A 51 -3.50 -20.97 10.72
C PRO A 51 -2.97 -21.74 11.94
N TYR A 52 -2.58 -23.01 11.79
CA TYR A 52 -1.92 -23.82 12.82
C TYR A 52 -0.39 -23.79 12.73
N ASP A 53 0.19 -23.29 11.64
CA ASP A 53 1.63 -23.22 11.40
C ASP A 53 2.03 -21.82 10.89
N PRO A 54 2.46 -20.91 11.78
CA PRO A 54 2.85 -19.55 11.39
C PRO A 54 4.08 -19.50 10.48
N ASP A 55 4.88 -20.58 10.42
CA ASP A 55 6.07 -20.66 9.57
C ASP A 55 5.74 -21.21 8.17
N ALA A 56 4.49 -21.64 7.92
CA ALA A 56 4.05 -22.15 6.62
C ALA A 56 3.99 -21.05 5.54
N GLY A 57 4.14 -19.78 5.91
CA GLY A 57 4.10 -18.62 5.04
C GLY A 57 2.70 -18.00 4.90
N VAL A 58 2.56 -17.06 3.96
CA VAL A 58 1.32 -16.32 3.70
C VAL A 58 0.93 -16.39 2.22
N ILE A 59 -0.36 -16.19 1.94
CA ILE A 59 -0.94 -16.06 0.60
C ILE A 59 -1.69 -14.73 0.49
N ASP A 60 -1.84 -14.23 -0.73
CA ASP A 60 -2.66 -13.07 -1.00
C ASP A 60 -4.15 -13.44 -0.80
N ALA A 61 -4.82 -12.68 0.07
CA ALA A 61 -6.24 -12.81 0.33
C ALA A 61 -6.91 -11.44 0.30
N ALA A 62 -8.23 -11.44 0.32
CA ALA A 62 -9.00 -10.21 0.43
C ALA A 62 -10.16 -10.38 1.41
N VAL A 63 -10.49 -9.27 2.07
CA VAL A 63 -11.70 -9.14 2.88
C VAL A 63 -12.66 -8.17 2.22
N GLU A 64 -13.87 -8.64 1.96
CA GLU A 64 -14.98 -7.79 1.54
C GLU A 64 -15.69 -7.22 2.76
N VAL A 65 -15.78 -5.89 2.82
CA VAL A 65 -16.39 -5.13 3.91
C VAL A 65 -17.72 -4.56 3.42
N ALA A 66 -18.80 -4.87 4.13
CA ALA A 66 -20.14 -4.38 3.80
C ALA A 66 -20.93 -3.97 5.03
N ALA A 67 -21.85 -3.01 4.86
CA ALA A 67 -22.84 -2.71 5.87
C ALA A 67 -23.92 -3.80 5.91
N GLY A 68 -24.24 -4.28 7.11
CA GLY A 68 -25.23 -5.33 7.33
C GLY A 68 -26.14 -5.04 8.51
N CYS A 69 -27.11 -5.92 8.69
CA CYS A 69 -28.03 -5.93 9.82
C CYS A 69 -28.21 -7.38 10.28
N VAL A 70 -28.48 -7.58 11.57
CA VAL A 70 -28.99 -8.86 12.07
C VAL A 70 -30.49 -8.70 12.30
N GLN A 71 -31.30 -9.71 11.95
CA GLN A 71 -32.73 -9.69 12.25
C GLN A 71 -32.95 -9.54 13.76
N ASP A 72 -33.77 -8.56 14.15
CA ASP A 72 -34.02 -8.19 15.55
C ASP A 72 -32.74 -7.81 16.35
N GLY A 73 -31.66 -7.44 15.65
CA GLY A 73 -30.36 -7.08 16.21
C GLY A 73 -29.86 -5.69 15.75
N PRO A 74 -28.66 -5.28 16.18
CA PRO A 74 -28.08 -4.00 15.82
C PRO A 74 -27.64 -3.98 14.35
N PRO A 75 -27.35 -2.79 13.80
CA PRO A 75 -26.51 -2.66 12.62
C PRO A 75 -25.15 -3.34 12.87
N VAL A 76 -24.62 -4.00 11.85
CA VAL A 76 -23.32 -4.68 11.91
C VAL A 76 -22.50 -4.35 10.68
N ILE A 77 -21.20 -4.58 10.75
CA ILE A 77 -20.31 -4.57 9.60
C ILE A 77 -19.98 -6.04 9.28
N ILE A 78 -20.21 -6.45 8.05
CA ILE A 78 -19.90 -7.78 7.55
C ILE A 78 -18.48 -7.73 6.98
N LEU A 79 -17.63 -8.66 7.40
CA LEU A 79 -16.31 -8.91 6.84
C LEU A 79 -16.32 -10.33 6.25
N ASP A 80 -16.31 -10.44 4.93
CA ASP A 80 -16.19 -11.71 4.22
C ASP A 80 -14.73 -11.92 3.82
N ASP A 81 -14.05 -12.77 4.55
CA ASP A 81 -12.69 -13.24 4.28
C ASP A 81 -12.76 -14.32 3.19
N ASP A 82 -12.16 -14.02 2.03
CA ASP A 82 -12.13 -14.88 0.84
C ASP A 82 -10.77 -15.59 0.66
N ALA A 83 -10.05 -15.92 1.74
CA ALA A 83 -8.82 -16.70 1.60
C ALA A 83 -9.12 -18.07 0.95
N GLU A 84 -8.35 -18.39 -0.10
CA GLU A 84 -8.67 -19.33 -1.20
C GLU A 84 -9.21 -20.71 -0.81
N GLN A 85 -8.97 -21.18 0.42
CA GLN A 85 -9.33 -22.54 0.85
C GLN A 85 -10.50 -22.61 1.84
N GLU A 86 -10.83 -21.54 2.56
CA GLU A 86 -11.89 -21.57 3.58
C GLU A 86 -12.52 -20.19 3.80
N PRO A 87 -13.51 -19.77 3.00
CA PRO A 87 -14.13 -18.46 3.21
C PRO A 87 -14.81 -18.38 4.59
N ARG A 88 -14.65 -17.24 5.26
CA ARG A 88 -15.19 -16.98 6.59
C ARG A 88 -15.96 -15.66 6.57
N ARG A 89 -17.11 -15.64 7.25
CA ARG A 89 -17.89 -14.43 7.43
C ARG A 89 -17.82 -14.00 8.89
N TYR A 90 -17.40 -12.77 9.12
CA TYR A 90 -17.39 -12.15 10.44
C TYR A 90 -18.40 -11.00 10.50
N LEU A 91 -18.94 -10.75 11.69
CA LEU A 91 -19.78 -9.60 12.00
C LEU A 91 -19.10 -8.75 13.06
N VAL A 92 -18.90 -7.47 12.79
CA VAL A 92 -18.50 -6.48 13.78
C VAL A 92 -19.76 -5.77 14.29
N LEU A 93 -19.95 -5.74 15.61
CA LEU A 93 -21.03 -4.98 16.22
C LEU A 93 -20.76 -3.47 16.14
N ASN A 94 -21.66 -2.70 15.52
CA ASN A 94 -21.54 -1.23 15.53
C ASN A 94 -21.87 -0.62 16.89
N GLU A 95 -22.77 -1.27 17.63
CA GLU A 95 -23.26 -0.82 18.92
C GLU A 95 -23.27 -2.01 19.89
N PRO A 96 -23.23 -1.77 21.20
CA PRO A 96 -23.33 -2.84 22.18
C PRO A 96 -24.60 -3.66 21.98
N TRP A 97 -24.49 -4.99 22.02
CA TRP A 97 -25.63 -5.88 21.85
C TRP A 97 -25.62 -6.97 22.91
N GLN A 98 -26.71 -7.04 23.68
CA GLN A 98 -26.82 -7.90 24.85
C GLN A 98 -25.70 -7.60 25.87
N SER A 99 -24.80 -8.54 26.12
CA SER A 99 -23.64 -8.38 27.02
C SER A 99 -22.33 -8.10 26.28
N LEU A 100 -22.36 -7.89 24.96
CA LEU A 100 -21.16 -7.68 24.14
C LEU A 100 -20.99 -6.18 23.85
N PRO A 101 -19.75 -5.65 23.97
CA PRO A 101 -19.45 -4.27 23.61
C PRO A 101 -19.53 -4.03 22.10
N ALA A 102 -19.57 -2.76 21.69
CA ALA A 102 -19.34 -2.38 20.29
C ALA A 102 -17.92 -2.79 19.87
N GLY A 103 -17.74 -3.11 18.59
CA GLY A 103 -16.47 -3.59 18.04
C GLY A 103 -16.24 -5.08 18.21
N THR A 104 -17.09 -5.82 18.95
CA THR A 104 -16.96 -7.28 19.07
C THR A 104 -17.09 -7.96 17.71
N LEU A 105 -16.13 -8.85 17.43
CA LEU A 105 -16.11 -9.69 16.24
C LEU A 105 -16.80 -11.03 16.51
N LEU A 106 -17.75 -11.37 15.66
CA LEU A 106 -18.51 -12.63 15.71
C LEU A 106 -18.24 -13.44 14.45
N LEU A 107 -17.89 -14.71 14.60
CA LEU A 107 -17.78 -15.63 13.47
C LEU A 107 -19.15 -16.22 13.11
N VAL A 108 -19.52 -16.18 11.84
CA VAL A 108 -20.76 -16.75 11.33
C VAL A 108 -20.51 -18.17 10.82
N SER A 109 -21.32 -19.12 11.30
CA SER A 109 -21.34 -20.50 10.81
C SER A 109 -22.79 -20.93 10.57
N GLY A 110 -23.18 -20.99 9.30
CA GLY A 110 -24.57 -21.27 8.90
C GLY A 110 -25.52 -20.16 9.36
N ASP A 111 -26.49 -20.52 10.22
CA ASP A 111 -27.49 -19.62 10.79
C ASP A 111 -27.12 -19.11 12.19
N LYS A 112 -25.85 -19.28 12.60
CA LYS A 112 -25.38 -18.96 13.95
C LYS A 112 -24.17 -18.02 13.93
N ALA A 113 -24.08 -17.18 14.96
CA ALA A 113 -22.92 -16.34 15.23
C ALA A 113 -22.33 -16.73 16.59
N THR A 114 -21.02 -16.95 16.62
CA THR A 114 -20.26 -17.29 17.83
C THR A 114 -19.21 -16.22 18.12
N VAL A 115 -18.99 -15.94 19.40
CA VAL A 115 -17.98 -14.99 19.86
C VAL A 115 -16.59 -15.63 19.74
N ILE A 116 -15.63 -14.90 19.18
CA ILE A 116 -14.22 -15.30 19.20
C ILE A 116 -13.61 -14.84 20.53
N SER A 117 -13.02 -15.77 21.28
CA SER A 117 -12.34 -15.44 22.55
C SER A 117 -10.99 -14.79 22.28
N GLY A 118 -10.68 -13.68 22.95
CA GLY A 118 -9.37 -13.02 22.86
C GLY A 118 -8.30 -13.54 23.84
N LEU A 119 -8.68 -14.37 24.82
CA LEU A 119 -7.78 -14.82 25.90
C LEU A 119 -7.02 -16.11 25.61
N GLU A 120 -7.57 -16.96 24.74
CA GLU A 120 -6.99 -18.27 24.42
C GLU A 120 -6.68 -18.34 22.94
N TRP A 121 -5.41 -18.59 22.62
CA TRP A 121 -4.98 -18.82 21.25
C TRP A 121 -5.84 -19.92 20.63
N ASN A 122 -6.43 -19.60 19.49
CA ASN A 122 -7.14 -20.54 18.65
C ASN A 122 -6.97 -20.10 17.18
N PRO A 123 -7.17 -21.01 16.23
CA PRO A 123 -6.94 -20.72 14.80
C PRO A 123 -7.83 -19.60 14.27
N GLU A 124 -9.07 -19.51 14.76
CA GLU A 124 -10.02 -18.47 14.34
C GLU A 124 -9.62 -17.09 14.88
N LEU A 125 -9.02 -17.02 16.08
CA LEU A 125 -8.41 -15.80 16.61
C LEU A 125 -7.22 -15.37 15.76
N ALA A 126 -6.26 -16.27 15.51
CA ALA A 126 -5.07 -15.94 14.72
C ALA A 126 -5.42 -15.47 13.31
N ARG A 127 -6.40 -16.13 12.67
CA ARG A 127 -6.90 -15.74 11.36
C ARG A 127 -7.62 -14.38 11.39
N ALA A 128 -8.48 -14.15 12.39
CA ALA A 128 -9.18 -12.89 12.55
C ALA A 128 -8.20 -11.73 12.82
N GLU A 129 -7.21 -11.91 13.68
CA GLU A 129 -6.19 -10.90 13.96
C GLU A 129 -5.38 -10.56 12.71
N MET A 130 -4.96 -11.57 11.94
CA MET A 130 -4.24 -11.34 10.67
C MET A 130 -5.12 -10.60 9.66
N MET A 131 -6.37 -11.01 9.50
CA MET A 131 -7.33 -10.31 8.64
C MET A 131 -7.45 -8.85 9.07
N LEU A 132 -7.68 -8.57 10.36
CA LEU A 132 -7.90 -7.22 10.88
C LEU A 132 -6.70 -6.26 10.73
N THR A 133 -5.51 -6.73 10.34
CA THR A 133 -4.37 -5.85 9.98
C THR A 133 -4.72 -4.86 8.87
N PHE A 134 -5.68 -5.17 8.00
CA PHE A 134 -6.14 -4.22 6.98
C PHE A 134 -6.69 -2.92 7.58
N LEU A 135 -7.15 -2.93 8.84
CA LEU A 135 -7.67 -1.74 9.52
C LEU A 135 -6.61 -0.65 9.66
N ASP A 136 -5.33 -1.01 9.75
CA ASP A 136 -4.22 -0.05 9.77
C ASP A 136 -4.09 0.73 8.45
N LEU A 137 -4.71 0.23 7.37
CA LEU A 137 -4.77 0.89 6.07
C LEU A 137 -5.96 1.86 5.96
N LEU A 138 -6.88 1.85 6.93
CA LEU A 138 -8.03 2.75 6.94
C LEU A 138 -7.65 4.12 7.49
N PRO A 139 -8.15 5.21 6.88
CA PRO A 139 -7.81 6.56 7.30
C PRO A 139 -8.46 6.88 8.65
N ASN A 140 -7.62 7.17 9.66
CA ASN A 140 -8.04 7.54 11.00
C ASN A 140 -8.27 9.07 11.14
N ASP A 141 -9.30 9.66 10.50
CA ASP A 141 -9.89 10.94 10.98
C ASP A 141 -11.17 11.38 10.20
N PRO A 142 -12.29 11.71 10.86
CA PRO A 142 -13.49 12.28 10.23
C PRO A 142 -13.37 13.77 9.84
N GLU A 143 -12.45 14.57 10.41
CA GLU A 143 -12.39 16.02 10.11
C GLU A 143 -11.70 16.35 8.77
N ALA A 144 -11.04 15.38 8.13
CA ALA A 144 -10.25 15.61 6.94
C ALA A 144 -11.04 15.74 5.62
N ARG A 145 -12.39 15.64 5.62
CA ARG A 145 -13.16 15.48 4.36
C ARG A 145 -14.28 16.50 4.11
N GLY A 146 -14.30 17.62 4.85
CA GLY A 146 -15.40 18.60 4.80
C GLY A 146 -15.11 19.96 4.13
N ARG A 147 -13.87 20.23 3.69
CA ARG A 147 -13.57 21.49 2.96
C ARG A 147 -13.00 21.16 1.59
N PRO A 148 -13.44 21.84 0.51
CA PRO A 148 -12.53 22.06 -0.60
C PRO A 148 -11.41 22.91 0.01
N GLU A 149 -10.34 22.26 0.45
CA GLU A 149 -9.12 22.96 0.79
C GLU A 149 -8.66 23.61 -0.50
N ALA A 150 -9.04 24.88 -0.65
CA ALA A 150 -8.20 25.80 -1.38
C ALA A 150 -6.79 25.56 -0.87
N CYS A 151 -5.93 25.05 -1.75
CA CYS A 151 -4.50 24.91 -1.54
C CYS A 151 -4.03 26.10 -0.72
N SER A 152 -3.79 25.85 0.56
CA SER A 152 -3.10 26.77 1.43
C SER A 152 -1.80 26.08 1.77
N PRO A 153 -0.66 26.77 1.62
CA PRO A 153 0.64 26.16 1.87
C PRO A 153 0.70 25.88 3.36
N ALA A 154 0.56 24.60 3.75
CA ALA A 154 0.84 24.19 5.11
C ALA A 154 2.32 24.44 5.34
N THR A 155 2.59 25.56 6.00
CA THR A 155 3.90 25.96 6.46
C THR A 155 4.06 25.34 7.83
N ASP A 156 4.39 24.06 7.88
CA ASP A 156 5.03 23.42 9.05
C ASP A 156 6.42 22.95 8.61
N PHE A 157 7.26 23.94 8.32
CA PHE A 157 8.71 23.76 8.23
C PHE A 157 9.26 23.83 9.65
N ASP A 158 9.56 22.69 10.29
CA ASP A 158 10.74 22.59 11.18
C ASP A 158 11.03 21.18 11.73
N ALA A 159 10.17 20.18 11.51
CA ALA A 159 10.54 18.79 11.74
C ALA A 159 10.86 18.12 10.39
N PRO A 160 12.07 17.54 10.20
CA PRO A 160 12.33 16.74 9.00
C PRO A 160 11.36 15.56 8.97
N ASP A 161 10.69 15.38 7.83
CA ASP A 161 9.84 14.23 7.55
C ASP A 161 10.59 12.95 7.98
N PRO A 162 10.04 12.16 8.92
CA PRO A 162 10.72 10.97 9.44
C PRO A 162 11.09 9.97 8.33
N PHE A 163 10.29 9.91 7.27
CA PHE A 163 10.56 9.06 6.11
C PHE A 163 11.73 9.60 5.29
N MET A 164 11.77 10.90 5.03
CA MET A 164 12.90 11.55 4.35
C MET A 164 14.20 11.31 5.11
N LYS A 165 14.22 11.55 6.42
CA LYS A 165 15.43 11.32 7.22
C LYS A 165 15.89 9.87 7.13
N SER A 166 14.98 8.92 7.25
CA SER A 166 15.29 7.49 7.14
C SER A 166 15.87 7.12 5.78
N VAL A 167 15.30 7.61 4.67
CA VAL A 167 15.87 7.42 3.31
C VAL A 167 17.29 7.99 3.23
N MET A 168 17.50 9.21 3.73
CA MET A 168 18.82 9.84 3.69
C MET A 168 19.85 9.10 4.54
N ASP A 169 19.45 8.54 5.68
CA ASP A 169 20.36 7.84 6.58
C ASP A 169 20.72 6.43 6.07
N GLN A 170 19.77 5.74 5.40
CA GLN A 170 19.93 4.35 4.98
C GLN A 170 20.38 4.19 3.53
N LEU A 171 19.89 5.03 2.63
CA LEU A 171 20.21 4.93 1.20
C LEU A 171 21.56 5.62 0.93
N SER A 172 22.56 4.84 0.55
CA SER A 172 23.93 5.32 0.28
C SER A 172 24.25 5.25 -1.21
N THR A 173 24.83 6.33 -1.74
CA THR A 173 25.29 6.38 -3.14
C THR A 173 26.47 5.43 -3.36
N HIS A 174 26.45 4.69 -4.47
CA HIS A 174 27.61 3.92 -4.95
C HIS A 174 28.48 4.79 -5.87
N SER A 175 27.85 5.40 -6.87
CA SER A 175 28.49 6.30 -7.83
C SER A 175 27.82 7.67 -7.81
N PRO A 176 28.53 8.77 -7.49
CA PRO A 176 27.95 10.09 -7.48
C PRO A 176 27.52 10.50 -8.89
N GLY A 177 26.42 11.25 -8.96
CA GLY A 177 25.80 11.65 -10.21
C GLY A 177 26.26 13.02 -10.72
N SER A 178 25.71 13.38 -11.87
CA SER A 178 25.78 14.78 -12.30
C SER A 178 25.01 15.67 -11.31
N PRO A 179 25.59 16.81 -10.88
CA PRO A 179 24.94 17.68 -9.91
C PRO A 179 23.68 18.32 -10.51
N VAL A 180 22.62 18.39 -9.70
CA VAL A 180 21.35 19.00 -10.11
C VAL A 180 21.36 20.50 -9.79
N THR A 181 20.95 21.33 -10.74
CA THR A 181 20.91 22.78 -10.52
C THR A 181 19.75 23.19 -9.62
N GLU A 182 19.88 24.31 -8.90
CA GLU A 182 18.76 24.85 -8.09
C GLU A 182 17.52 25.15 -8.95
N ALA A 183 17.71 25.54 -10.21
CA ALA A 183 16.58 25.75 -11.13
C ALA A 183 15.82 24.44 -11.41
N THR A 184 16.54 23.33 -11.59
CA THR A 184 15.96 22.00 -11.75
C THR A 184 15.28 21.52 -10.46
N LEU A 185 15.93 21.69 -9.30
CA LEU A 185 15.31 21.37 -8.00
C LEU A 185 14.03 22.18 -7.77
N ALA A 186 14.02 23.47 -8.12
CA ALA A 186 12.84 24.32 -8.00
C ALA A 186 11.72 23.93 -8.98
N LEU A 187 12.06 23.48 -10.20
CA LEU A 187 11.10 22.98 -11.19
C LEU A 187 10.36 21.74 -10.68
N TRP A 188 11.09 20.84 -10.02
CA TRP A 188 10.57 19.56 -9.54
C TRP A 188 10.00 19.62 -8.12
N ARG A 189 10.17 20.76 -7.44
CA ARG A 189 9.55 21.06 -6.14
C ARG A 189 8.03 20.93 -6.24
N VAL A 190 7.41 20.23 -5.29
CA VAL A 190 5.95 19.90 -5.25
C VAL A 190 5.50 18.83 -6.26
N ARG A 191 6.30 18.51 -7.30
CA ARG A 191 5.96 17.44 -8.27
C ARG A 191 6.52 16.09 -7.83
N LEU A 192 7.79 16.06 -7.44
CA LEU A 192 8.42 14.89 -6.84
C LEU A 192 8.31 14.94 -5.31
N PRO A 193 8.30 13.78 -4.63
CA PRO A 193 8.48 13.72 -3.18
C PRO A 193 9.78 14.38 -2.73
N ASP A 194 9.74 15.06 -1.59
CA ASP A 194 10.88 15.83 -1.08
C ASP A 194 12.12 14.97 -0.80
N ALA A 195 11.94 13.69 -0.46
CA ALA A 195 13.05 12.75 -0.27
C ALA A 195 13.88 12.52 -1.55
N LEU A 196 13.25 12.50 -2.74
CA LEU A 196 14.00 12.40 -4.00
C LEU A 196 14.81 13.67 -4.26
N LEU A 197 14.21 14.83 -3.99
CA LEU A 197 14.89 16.12 -4.15
C LEU A 197 16.06 16.26 -3.16
N ALA A 198 15.92 15.74 -1.95
CA ALA A 198 16.99 15.68 -0.95
C ALA A 198 18.16 14.77 -1.41
N LEU A 199 17.86 13.60 -2.00
CA LEU A 199 18.86 12.73 -2.60
C LEU A 199 19.58 13.41 -3.76
N TRP A 200 18.84 14.07 -4.66
CA TRP A 200 19.43 14.83 -5.77
C TRP A 200 20.31 15.98 -5.30
N GLN A 201 19.93 16.65 -4.21
CA GLN A 201 20.73 17.72 -3.63
C GLN A 201 22.01 17.18 -2.96
N ARG A 202 21.95 15.98 -2.36
CA ARG A 202 23.09 15.34 -1.70
C ARG A 202 24.07 14.73 -2.70
N ASP A 203 23.58 13.94 -3.65
CA ASP A 203 24.39 13.05 -4.48
C ASP A 203 24.35 13.38 -5.98
N GLY A 204 23.45 14.28 -6.40
CA GLY A 204 23.14 14.50 -7.81
C GLY A 204 22.25 13.40 -8.40
N LEU A 205 22.27 13.25 -9.73
CA LEU A 205 21.63 12.14 -10.44
C LEU A 205 22.46 10.85 -10.29
N ALA A 206 22.61 10.41 -9.03
CA ALA A 206 23.53 9.37 -8.61
C ALA A 206 22.99 7.95 -8.86
N ARG A 207 23.87 6.98 -8.62
CA ARG A 207 23.52 5.56 -8.64
C ARG A 207 23.57 4.94 -7.25
N TYR A 208 22.57 4.11 -6.96
CA TYR A 208 22.36 3.38 -5.72
C TYR A 208 22.32 1.86 -6.00
N HIS A 209 22.24 1.04 -4.94
CA HIS A 209 22.16 -0.42 -5.03
C HIS A 209 23.28 -1.02 -5.91
N ASP A 210 24.52 -0.62 -5.66
CA ASP A 210 25.70 -1.03 -6.44
C ASP A 210 25.58 -0.76 -7.95
N ASP A 211 25.13 0.44 -8.29
CA ASP A 211 24.87 0.92 -9.64
C ASP A 211 23.63 0.33 -10.34
N ARG A 212 22.77 -0.40 -9.61
CA ARG A 212 21.50 -0.98 -10.15
C ARG A 212 20.29 -0.06 -10.12
N LEU A 213 20.41 1.11 -9.51
CA LEU A 213 19.35 2.11 -9.54
C LEU A 213 19.96 3.48 -9.86
N THR A 214 19.71 3.99 -11.06
CA THR A 214 20.23 5.29 -11.51
C THR A 214 19.13 6.35 -11.41
N MET A 215 19.36 7.41 -10.65
CA MET A 215 18.46 8.57 -10.62
C MET A 215 18.54 9.35 -11.93
N VAL A 216 17.41 9.84 -12.43
CA VAL A 216 17.34 10.52 -13.72
C VAL A 216 16.56 11.82 -13.64
N ASN A 217 16.83 12.75 -14.57
CA ASN A 217 15.96 13.92 -14.77
C ASN A 217 14.70 13.46 -15.53
N PRO A 218 13.48 13.60 -14.96
CA PRO A 218 12.26 13.13 -15.61
C PRO A 218 11.99 13.80 -16.95
N GLU A 219 12.49 15.02 -17.19
CA GLU A 219 12.32 15.71 -18.49
C GLU A 219 12.86 14.89 -19.67
N HIS A 220 13.93 14.10 -19.45
CA HIS A 220 14.53 13.29 -20.51
C HIS A 220 13.68 12.08 -20.90
N TYR A 221 12.80 11.64 -20.01
CA TYR A 221 12.01 10.42 -20.16
C TYR A 221 10.51 10.68 -20.35
N ALA A 222 10.05 11.92 -20.22
CA ALA A 222 8.64 12.29 -20.34
C ALA A 222 8.00 11.78 -21.64
N ALA A 223 8.63 12.02 -22.80
CA ALA A 223 8.10 11.56 -24.08
C ALA A 223 8.05 10.03 -24.20
N LEU A 224 9.02 9.33 -23.61
CA LEU A 224 9.04 7.86 -23.61
C LEU A 224 7.93 7.30 -22.72
N LEU A 225 7.81 7.84 -21.51
CA LEU A 225 6.77 7.46 -20.55
C LEU A 225 5.37 7.69 -21.13
N ASP A 226 5.13 8.82 -21.80
CA ASP A 226 3.85 9.12 -22.46
C ASP A 226 3.44 8.04 -23.48
N VAL A 227 4.40 7.50 -24.26
CA VAL A 227 4.11 6.43 -25.22
C VAL A 227 3.64 5.16 -24.51
N PHE A 228 4.31 4.78 -23.42
CA PHE A 228 3.92 3.60 -22.65
C PHE A 228 2.60 3.77 -21.89
N LEU A 229 2.29 5.00 -21.47
CA LEU A 229 1.07 5.28 -20.72
C LEU A 229 -0.16 5.53 -21.61
N ALA A 230 0.01 5.85 -22.90
CA ALA A 230 -1.08 6.27 -23.78
C ALA A 230 -2.30 5.34 -23.77
N ASP A 231 -2.08 4.03 -23.77
CA ASP A 231 -3.12 2.99 -23.80
C ASP A 231 -3.26 2.25 -22.46
N SER A 232 -2.64 2.75 -21.39
CA SER A 232 -2.67 2.10 -20.08
C SER A 232 -3.82 2.60 -19.20
N PRO A 233 -4.22 1.86 -18.14
CA PRO A 233 -5.19 2.33 -17.16
C PRO A 233 -4.77 3.59 -16.38
N LEU A 234 -3.52 4.04 -16.53
CA LEU A 234 -3.00 5.26 -15.93
C LEU A 234 -3.18 6.49 -16.84
N SER A 235 -3.49 6.29 -18.12
CA SER A 235 -3.69 7.38 -19.09
C SER A 235 -4.66 8.44 -18.56
N GLY A 236 -4.18 9.67 -18.44
CA GLY A 236 -4.97 10.82 -17.98
C GLY A 236 -5.35 10.83 -16.50
N LYS A 237 -4.85 9.90 -15.67
CA LYS A 237 -5.16 9.86 -14.23
C LYS A 237 -4.32 10.80 -13.38
N ASP A 238 -3.07 11.03 -13.77
CA ASP A 238 -2.14 11.93 -13.11
C ASP A 238 -1.08 12.42 -14.11
N SER A 239 -0.22 13.33 -13.66
CA SER A 239 1.05 13.65 -14.31
C SER A 239 2.14 12.76 -13.72
N PHE A 240 2.70 11.88 -14.55
CA PHE A 240 3.68 10.88 -14.14
C PHE A 240 5.08 11.28 -14.56
N HIS A 241 6.06 11.00 -13.70
CA HIS A 241 7.44 11.43 -13.85
C HIS A 241 8.40 10.30 -13.50
N THR A 242 9.24 9.87 -14.44
CA THR A 242 10.31 8.89 -14.20
C THR A 242 11.42 9.50 -13.37
N TYR A 243 11.73 8.93 -12.22
CA TYR A 243 12.76 9.43 -11.31
C TYR A 243 13.99 8.52 -11.21
N ALA A 244 13.86 7.24 -11.55
CA ALA A 244 14.98 6.31 -11.59
C ALA A 244 14.82 5.25 -12.68
N ILE A 245 15.94 4.62 -13.06
CA ILE A 245 16.02 3.57 -14.08
C ILE A 245 17.00 2.48 -13.64
N SER A 246 16.66 1.22 -13.89
CA SER A 246 17.56 0.07 -13.67
C SER A 246 18.49 -0.17 -14.86
N PRO A 247 19.58 -0.95 -14.70
CA PRO A 247 20.47 -1.36 -15.78
C PRO A 247 19.76 -1.97 -16.99
N PHE A 248 18.60 -2.60 -16.81
CA PHE A 248 17.88 -3.23 -17.91
C PHE A 248 16.72 -2.39 -18.45
N GLY A 249 16.73 -1.08 -18.13
CA GLY A 249 15.77 -0.12 -18.65
C GLY A 249 14.41 -0.15 -17.96
N GLN A 250 14.26 -0.85 -16.83
CA GLN A 250 13.07 -0.73 -15.99
C GLN A 250 12.96 0.72 -15.51
N MET A 251 11.79 1.33 -15.69
CA MET A 251 11.56 2.73 -15.34
C MET A 251 10.74 2.81 -14.05
N PHE A 252 11.26 3.53 -13.07
CA PHE A 252 10.58 3.85 -11.81
C PHE A 252 10.01 5.25 -11.91
N PHE A 253 8.69 5.38 -11.72
CA PHE A 253 8.01 6.65 -11.91
C PHE A 253 6.97 6.91 -10.83
N CYS A 254 6.65 8.18 -10.60
CA CYS A 254 5.65 8.58 -9.62
C CYS A 254 4.65 9.57 -10.22
N GLY A 255 3.42 9.56 -9.71
CA GLY A 255 2.48 10.64 -9.98
C GLY A 255 2.71 11.86 -9.08
N GLU A 256 2.29 13.04 -9.54
CA GLU A 256 2.26 14.25 -8.71
C GLU A 256 1.27 14.13 -7.54
N ARG A 257 0.24 13.30 -7.69
CA ARG A 257 -0.86 13.10 -6.74
C ARG A 257 -1.03 11.64 -6.34
N THR A 258 -0.58 10.70 -7.17
CA THR A 258 -0.68 9.25 -6.94
C THR A 258 0.60 8.67 -6.31
N GLY A 259 0.62 7.35 -6.11
CA GLY A 259 1.75 6.60 -5.56
C GLY A 259 3.05 6.72 -6.38
N VAL A 260 4.10 6.14 -5.82
CA VAL A 260 5.52 6.30 -6.23
C VAL A 260 6.16 4.96 -6.59
N GLU A 261 5.53 3.86 -6.21
CA GLU A 261 5.89 2.46 -6.44
C GLU A 261 5.48 1.94 -7.83
N LEU A 262 5.60 2.79 -8.88
CA LEU A 262 5.20 2.42 -10.24
C LEU A 262 6.41 1.99 -11.05
N THR A 263 6.32 0.81 -11.65
CA THR A 263 7.38 0.26 -12.49
C THR A 263 6.87 -0.07 -13.87
N LEU A 264 7.67 0.27 -14.87
CA LEU A 264 7.48 -0.17 -16.24
C LEU A 264 8.68 -1.04 -16.60
N GLU A 265 8.41 -2.21 -17.17
CA GLU A 265 9.41 -3.17 -17.59
C GLU A 265 9.37 -3.31 -19.11
N PRO A 266 10.18 -2.51 -19.85
CA PRO A 266 10.11 -2.49 -21.31
C PRO A 266 10.45 -3.83 -21.96
N HIS A 267 11.31 -4.63 -21.32
CA HIS A 267 11.72 -5.94 -21.82
C HIS A 267 10.59 -6.98 -21.76
N GLU A 268 9.66 -6.86 -20.81
CA GLU A 268 8.46 -7.68 -20.73
C GLU A 268 7.26 -7.07 -21.45
N GLY A 269 7.32 -5.77 -21.77
CA GLY A 269 6.17 -5.00 -22.25
C GLY A 269 5.08 -4.86 -21.20
N CYS A 270 5.43 -5.01 -19.92
CA CYS A 270 4.52 -4.99 -18.79
C CYS A 270 4.61 -3.66 -18.03
N LEU A 271 3.45 -3.20 -17.55
CA LEU A 271 3.32 -2.08 -16.62
C LEU A 271 2.87 -2.67 -15.28
N CYS A 272 3.76 -2.62 -14.29
CA CYS A 272 3.51 -3.12 -12.95
C CYS A 272 3.04 -1.97 -12.06
N ALA A 273 1.84 -2.14 -11.53
CA ALA A 273 1.06 -1.06 -10.96
C ALA A 273 0.14 -1.63 -9.87
N PRO A 274 0.47 -1.47 -8.57
CA PRO A 274 -0.39 -1.96 -7.49
C PRO A 274 -1.81 -1.38 -7.63
N ALA A 275 -2.87 -2.16 -7.41
CA ALA A 275 -4.25 -1.74 -7.70
C ALA A 275 -4.68 -0.41 -7.02
N ALA A 276 -4.05 -0.06 -5.89
CA ALA A 276 -4.32 1.14 -5.10
C ALA A 276 -3.74 2.46 -5.68
N ILE A 277 -2.90 2.42 -6.71
CA ILE A 277 -2.13 3.58 -7.19
C ILE A 277 -2.94 4.61 -7.97
N THR A 278 -4.19 4.32 -8.34
CA THR A 278 -4.98 5.26 -9.17
C THR A 278 -5.77 6.26 -8.34
N VAL A 279 -5.62 6.21 -7.02
CA VAL A 279 -6.26 7.10 -6.07
C VAL A 279 -5.23 8.14 -5.63
N ALA A 280 -5.59 9.42 -5.75
CA ALA A 280 -4.77 10.50 -5.22
C ALA A 280 -4.59 10.33 -3.71
N THR A 281 -3.36 10.49 -3.22
CA THR A 281 -3.00 10.29 -1.82
C THR A 281 -2.25 11.52 -1.26
N SER A 282 -2.14 11.59 0.06
CA SER A 282 -1.50 12.71 0.74
C SER A 282 0.01 12.76 0.45
N SER A 283 0.64 13.92 0.61
CA SER A 283 2.10 14.03 0.47
C SER A 283 2.83 13.15 1.49
N ILE A 284 2.29 12.99 2.69
CA ILE A 284 2.85 12.15 3.76
C ILE A 284 2.79 10.67 3.35
N ASP A 285 1.67 10.22 2.80
CA ASP A 285 1.55 8.84 2.31
C ASP A 285 2.44 8.58 1.10
N ARG A 286 2.63 9.56 0.21
CA ARG A 286 3.60 9.46 -0.89
C ARG A 286 5.03 9.35 -0.35
N SER A 287 5.40 10.15 0.64
CA SER A 287 6.70 10.06 1.31
C SER A 287 6.92 8.70 1.97
N ARG A 288 5.91 8.19 2.70
CA ARG A 288 5.97 6.87 3.34
C ARG A 288 6.13 5.75 2.32
N ARG A 289 5.30 5.72 1.29
CA ARG A 289 5.39 4.71 0.22
C ARG A 289 6.72 4.76 -0.52
N LEU A 290 7.26 5.97 -0.75
CA LEU A 290 8.57 6.13 -1.39
C LEU A 290 9.66 5.56 -0.50
N HIS A 291 9.61 5.88 0.79
CA HIS A 291 10.54 5.36 1.77
C HIS A 291 10.51 3.83 1.81
N ASP A 292 9.31 3.26 1.94
CA ASP A 292 9.14 1.81 2.01
C ASP A 292 9.69 1.18 0.74
N PHE A 293 9.27 1.67 -0.43
CA PHE A 293 9.72 1.19 -1.74
C PHE A 293 11.24 1.25 -1.90
N LEU A 294 11.86 2.43 -1.74
CA LEU A 294 13.30 2.60 -1.96
C LEU A 294 14.17 1.76 -1.01
N LEU A 295 13.69 1.51 0.22
CA LEU A 295 14.45 0.75 1.21
C LEU A 295 14.19 -0.76 1.15
N THR A 296 13.09 -1.20 0.53
CA THR A 296 12.82 -2.61 0.29
C THR A 296 13.34 -3.10 -1.06
N LEU A 297 13.64 -2.20 -2.00
CA LEU A 297 14.25 -2.54 -3.29
C LEU A 297 15.48 -3.42 -3.08
N ASP A 298 15.43 -4.64 -3.63
CA ASP A 298 16.50 -5.60 -3.54
C ASP A 298 17.13 -5.92 -4.91
N ASP A 299 18.20 -6.72 -4.86
CA ASP A 299 18.97 -7.06 -6.06
C ASP A 299 18.10 -7.77 -7.13
N PRO A 300 17.26 -8.78 -6.80
CA PRO A 300 16.30 -9.38 -7.73
C PRO A 300 15.35 -8.39 -8.40
N GLU A 301 14.82 -7.40 -7.68
CA GLU A 301 13.88 -6.42 -8.26
C GLU A 301 14.53 -5.46 -9.26
N LEU A 302 15.87 -5.31 -9.20
CA LEU A 302 16.65 -4.42 -10.06
C LEU A 302 17.47 -5.14 -11.14
N ASP A 303 17.35 -6.47 -11.22
CA ASP A 303 18.10 -7.32 -12.15
C ASP A 303 17.12 -8.13 -13.03
N VAL A 304 17.63 -8.65 -14.13
CA VAL A 304 16.90 -9.59 -14.99
C VAL A 304 17.54 -10.96 -14.85
N LEU A 305 16.72 -12.00 -14.80
CA LEU A 305 17.22 -13.37 -14.76
C LEU A 305 17.50 -13.87 -16.18
N ALA A 306 18.65 -14.51 -16.37
CA ALA A 306 18.96 -15.24 -17.58
C ALA A 306 18.16 -16.55 -17.65
N GLU A 307 18.27 -17.29 -18.77
CA GLU A 307 17.59 -18.58 -18.96
C GLU A 307 17.96 -19.64 -17.89
N ASP A 308 19.14 -19.50 -17.27
CA ASP A 308 19.60 -20.36 -16.17
C ASP A 308 19.04 -19.94 -14.79
N GLY A 309 18.20 -18.91 -14.73
CA GLY A 309 17.60 -18.38 -13.50
C GLY A 309 18.54 -17.51 -12.68
N GLU A 310 19.70 -17.15 -13.22
CA GLU A 310 20.72 -16.38 -12.51
C GLU A 310 20.69 -14.90 -12.91
N PRO A 311 21.01 -13.97 -11.98
CA PRO A 311 21.01 -12.53 -12.24
C PRO A 311 22.03 -12.14 -13.32
N MET A 312 21.65 -11.18 -14.18
CA MET A 312 22.43 -10.78 -15.34
C MET A 312 23.35 -9.60 -15.08
N PHE A 313 23.09 -8.75 -14.08
CA PHE A 313 23.80 -7.48 -13.92
C PHE A 313 25.31 -7.65 -13.79
N TRP A 314 25.77 -8.53 -12.91
CA TRP A 314 27.20 -8.78 -12.74
C TRP A 314 27.85 -9.41 -13.96
N ARG A 315 27.13 -10.29 -14.67
CA ARG A 315 27.61 -10.88 -15.92
C ARG A 315 27.77 -9.81 -16.99
N ALA A 316 26.78 -8.94 -17.16
CA ALA A 316 26.80 -7.83 -18.10
C ALA A 316 27.93 -6.84 -17.76
N ARG A 317 28.08 -6.46 -16.49
CA ARG A 317 29.15 -5.57 -16.04
C ARG A 317 30.55 -6.16 -16.26
N GLU A 318 30.75 -7.45 -15.98
CA GLU A 318 32.04 -8.12 -16.22
C GLU A 318 32.39 -8.18 -17.72
N MET A 319 31.38 -8.40 -18.57
CA MET A 319 31.58 -8.54 -20.01
C MET A 319 31.70 -7.21 -20.76
N LEU A 320 30.89 -6.22 -20.39
CA LEU A 320 30.72 -4.96 -21.11
C LEU A 320 31.39 -3.77 -20.41
N GLY A 321 31.74 -3.93 -19.13
CA GLY A 321 32.23 -2.85 -18.28
C GLY A 321 31.09 -2.16 -17.51
N PRO A 322 31.42 -1.14 -16.69
CA PRO A 322 30.43 -0.36 -15.97
C PRO A 322 29.58 0.50 -16.93
N LEU A 323 28.32 0.76 -16.56
CA LEU A 323 27.41 1.61 -17.31
C LEU A 323 27.95 3.04 -17.47
N GLY A 324 27.89 3.59 -18.67
CA GLY A 324 28.13 5.01 -18.97
C GLY A 324 26.92 5.90 -18.70
N ASP A 325 27.06 7.20 -18.96
CA ASP A 325 26.00 8.19 -18.76
C ASP A 325 24.84 7.95 -19.76
N GLY A 326 23.64 7.72 -19.23
CA GLY A 326 22.44 7.47 -20.05
C GLY A 326 22.40 6.09 -20.71
N GLU A 327 23.31 5.20 -20.37
CA GLU A 327 23.29 3.80 -20.81
C GLU A 327 22.40 2.94 -19.91
N VAL A 328 21.76 1.96 -20.54
CA VAL A 328 21.12 0.78 -19.93
C VAL A 328 21.75 -0.44 -20.59
#